data_AF-A0A519UY86-F1
#
_entry.id   AF-A0A519UY86-F1
#
_cell.length_a   1.000
_cell.length_b   1.000
_cell.length_c   1.000
_cell.angle_alpha   90.00
_cell.angle_beta   90.00
_cell.angle_gamma   90.00
#
_symmetry.space_group_name_H-M   'P 1'
#
loop_
_entity.id
_entity.type
_entity.pdbx_description
1 polymer ?
#
loop_
_entity_poly.entity_id
_entity_poly.type
_entity_poly.pdbx_seq_one_letter_code
_entity_poly.pdbx_strand_id
1 'polypeptide(L)'
;MLNAVKQRARTIERTRMVRARCFTAFSMTFLLWGLTTCRPQPTHLLRVSVVGDILLARAVPAALARDSAALRHTTRALWAGSRYVIGNLECPLTDTAQPASKPVVFQANPRWAAWLRSLGLTHISLANNHTLDQQLLGLRATARAGRAARLGVLGYQPDSLAGCAPTVLGPDSSAVVFAYSALNQGVAGEGCVCGRDFAALCERVATYKTLFPERAVLVYLHWGTEYAAQPSAEQRQQAHDLLNAGAAAVVGAHPHVVQPVEFYRGRPIVYSLGNFLFDQPGGASSLAVQVDFDLHNGRVAATHLRPLRLAGAVPQAADAATRQALAQRVAPRNGSSQALVKEDNIWLMQATAPPVAADSLPAYLVPHLVLNGPAGARTTVQLRYLPHMRQYQVRARTGDAETTLALGFPVYRLAQGDVDNDGRPDLLVGPVKRTPLDKV
;
A
#
# COMPACT_ATOMS: atom_id res chain seq x y z
N MET A 1 -43.60 -23.25 -12.60
CA MET A 1 -44.75 -23.40 -13.51
C MET A 1 -45.09 -22.02 -14.04
N LEU A 2 -44.52 -21.72 -15.20
CA LEU A 2 -45.20 -21.84 -16.50
C LEU A 2 -46.20 -20.70 -16.70
N ASN A 3 -45.86 -19.86 -17.68
CA ASN A 3 -46.73 -19.42 -18.77
C ASN A 3 -48.12 -18.94 -18.32
N ALA A 4 -48.31 -17.62 -18.28
CA ALA A 4 -48.75 -16.84 -19.44
C ALA A 4 -50.23 -17.01 -19.71
N VAL A 5 -50.80 -15.98 -20.34
CA VAL A 5 -52.02 -15.98 -21.17
C VAL A 5 -53.12 -15.07 -20.63
N LYS A 6 -53.12 -13.86 -21.23
CA LYS A 6 -54.29 -13.08 -21.69
C LYS A 6 -55.09 -12.38 -20.56
N GLN A 7 -55.63 -11.16 -20.71
CA GLN A 7 -56.20 -10.51 -21.89
C GLN A 7 -56.64 -9.08 -21.48
N ARG A 8 -56.56 -8.11 -22.40
CA ARG A 8 -57.54 -7.04 -22.72
C ARG A 8 -56.78 -5.88 -23.40
N ALA A 9 -56.71 -5.78 -24.73
CA ALA A 9 -57.74 -5.53 -25.75
C ALA A 9 -57.88 -4.04 -26.12
N ARG A 10 -57.51 -3.75 -27.39
CA ARG A 10 -58.04 -2.70 -28.31
C ARG A 10 -57.59 -1.25 -27.98
N THR A 11 -57.21 -0.35 -28.89
CA THR A 11 -57.49 -0.04 -30.32
C THR A 11 -56.39 0.98 -30.72
N ILE A 12 -55.78 1.06 -31.91
CA ILE A 12 -56.29 1.74 -33.12
C ILE A 12 -55.36 1.38 -34.31
N GLU A 13 -56.00 0.93 -35.39
CA GLU A 13 -55.46 0.66 -36.72
C GLU A 13 -55.25 1.93 -37.59
N ARG A 14 -54.56 1.71 -38.72
CA ARG A 14 -54.56 2.41 -40.04
C ARG A 14 -53.33 3.29 -40.28
N THR A 15 -52.52 3.13 -41.34
CA THR A 15 -52.80 2.64 -42.71
C THR A 15 -51.52 2.12 -43.41
N ARG A 16 -51.71 1.27 -44.43
CA ARG A 16 -50.74 0.43 -45.16
C ARG A 16 -50.15 1.09 -46.43
N MET A 17 -48.98 0.55 -46.83
CA MET A 17 -48.44 0.21 -48.18
C MET A 17 -48.51 1.22 -49.34
N VAL A 18 -47.41 1.33 -50.13
CA VAL A 18 -47.32 0.88 -51.55
C VAL A 18 -45.83 0.79 -52.00
N ARG A 19 -45.63 -0.07 -53.01
CA ARG A 19 -44.44 -0.76 -53.54
C ARG A 19 -43.38 0.07 -54.29
N ALA A 20 -42.17 -0.53 -54.28
CA ALA A 20 -41.04 -0.51 -55.22
C ALA A 20 -41.23 0.01 -56.66
N ARG A 21 -40.18 0.68 -57.18
CA ARG A 21 -39.61 0.50 -58.54
C ARG A 21 -38.21 1.14 -58.67
N CYS A 22 -37.28 0.38 -59.26
CA CYS A 22 -35.91 0.75 -59.61
C CYS A 22 -35.85 1.78 -60.75
N PHE A 23 -34.88 2.70 -60.73
CA PHE A 23 -34.08 3.08 -61.91
C PHE A 23 -32.74 3.67 -61.47
N THR A 24 -31.69 3.20 -62.13
CA THR A 24 -30.26 3.47 -61.97
C THR A 24 -29.86 4.89 -62.38
N ALA A 25 -28.98 5.54 -61.61
CA ALA A 25 -27.97 6.44 -62.14
C ALA A 25 -26.78 6.55 -61.18
N PHE A 26 -25.61 6.23 -61.73
CA PHE A 26 -24.27 6.29 -61.16
C PHE A 26 -23.95 7.69 -60.61
N SER A 27 -23.38 7.77 -59.41
CA SER A 27 -22.31 8.73 -59.13
C SER A 27 -21.50 8.30 -57.92
N MET A 28 -20.26 7.95 -58.22
CA MET A 28 -19.16 7.56 -57.35
C MET A 28 -18.81 8.76 -56.45
N THR A 29 -19.03 8.69 -55.14
CA THR A 29 -18.35 9.62 -54.20
C THR A 29 -18.34 9.10 -52.77
N PHE A 30 -17.13 8.91 -52.24
CA PHE A 30 -16.73 8.77 -50.83
C PHE A 30 -17.23 7.56 -50.02
N LEU A 31 -16.51 6.45 -50.22
CA LEU A 31 -16.19 5.50 -49.15
C LEU A 31 -15.23 6.19 -48.16
N LEU A 32 -15.75 6.76 -47.06
CA LEU A 32 -14.97 7.15 -45.87
C LEU A 32 -15.95 7.30 -44.69
N TRP A 33 -16.70 6.23 -44.42
CA TRP A 33 -17.40 6.10 -43.15
C TRP A 33 -16.39 5.74 -42.06
N GLY A 34 -16.43 6.53 -41.00
CA GLY A 34 -15.33 6.67 -40.06
C GLY A 34 -14.93 5.36 -39.42
N LEU A 35 -13.64 5.06 -39.54
CA LEU A 35 -12.90 4.49 -38.43
C LEU A 35 -12.98 5.51 -37.28
N THR A 36 -14.08 5.47 -36.52
CA THR A 36 -14.07 5.98 -35.15
C THR A 36 -13.01 5.18 -34.44
N THR A 37 -11.79 5.74 -34.40
CA THR A 37 -10.78 5.32 -33.45
C THR A 37 -11.47 5.38 -32.10
N CYS A 38 -11.65 4.20 -31.50
CA CYS A 38 -12.09 4.09 -30.12
C CYS A 38 -11.00 4.81 -29.33
N ARG A 39 -11.18 6.12 -29.06
CA ARG A 39 -10.26 6.87 -28.22
C ARG A 39 -10.26 6.11 -26.90
N PRO A 40 -9.12 5.58 -26.43
CA PRO A 40 -9.08 4.95 -25.12
C PRO A 40 -9.64 5.97 -24.14
N GLN A 41 -10.64 5.56 -23.36
CA GLN A 41 -11.12 6.41 -22.27
C GLN A 41 -9.91 6.82 -21.44
N PRO A 42 -9.86 8.08 -20.96
CA PRO A 42 -8.77 8.51 -20.10
C PRO A 42 -8.67 7.52 -18.94
N THR A 43 -7.52 6.87 -18.82
CA THR A 43 -7.25 5.92 -17.75
C THR A 43 -7.30 6.70 -16.45
N HIS A 44 -8.36 6.52 -15.65
CA HIS A 44 -8.49 7.19 -14.36
C HIS A 44 -7.38 6.67 -13.44
N LEU A 45 -6.32 7.45 -13.26
CA LEU A 45 -5.26 7.18 -12.31
C LEU A 45 -5.81 7.28 -10.89
N LEU A 46 -5.51 6.29 -10.05
CA LEU A 46 -5.82 6.35 -8.62
C LEU A 46 -4.68 7.07 -7.90
N ARG A 47 -4.93 8.28 -7.38
CA ARG A 47 -3.94 8.99 -6.58
C ARG A 47 -4.03 8.64 -5.10
N VAL A 48 -2.90 8.21 -4.53
CA VAL A 48 -2.71 7.94 -3.10
C VAL A 48 -1.62 8.86 -2.55
N SER A 49 -1.96 9.69 -1.58
CA SER A 49 -1.02 10.54 -0.85
C SER A 49 -0.59 9.90 0.46
N VAL A 50 0.71 9.99 0.76
CA VAL A 50 1.29 9.54 2.03
C VAL A 50 2.05 10.71 2.64
N VAL A 51 1.78 10.98 3.91
CA VAL A 51 2.48 11.97 4.74
C VAL A 51 3.22 11.27 5.86
N GLY A 52 4.24 11.93 6.41
CA GLY A 52 5.08 11.38 7.46
C GLY A 52 4.44 11.40 8.87
N ASP A 53 5.28 11.60 9.87
CA ASP A 53 4.92 11.40 11.28
C ASP A 53 3.94 12.46 11.80
N ILE A 54 2.89 12.01 12.49
CA ILE A 54 1.84 12.83 13.10
C ILE A 54 1.82 12.56 14.60
N LEU A 55 2.17 13.58 15.37
CA LEU A 55 2.04 13.65 16.81
C LEU A 55 0.90 14.60 17.18
N LEU A 56 0.02 14.17 18.08
CA LEU A 56 -1.10 14.98 18.59
C LEU A 56 -1.02 15.19 20.12
N ALA A 57 0.15 14.93 20.68
CA ALA A 57 0.51 15.12 22.06
C ALA A 57 1.43 16.35 22.23
N ARG A 58 1.92 16.58 23.44
CA ARG A 58 2.87 17.65 23.78
C ARG A 58 2.37 19.04 23.35
N ALA A 59 3.18 19.84 22.64
CA ALA A 59 2.84 21.20 22.25
C ALA A 59 1.99 21.29 20.98
N VAL A 60 1.77 20.17 20.27
CA VAL A 60 1.00 20.18 19.02
C VAL A 60 -0.44 20.66 19.21
N PRO A 61 -1.22 20.22 20.24
CA PRO A 61 -2.53 20.79 20.53
C PRO A 61 -2.55 22.32 20.65
N ALA A 62 -1.54 22.91 21.28
CA ALA A 62 -1.44 24.37 21.42
C ALA A 62 -1.12 25.06 20.09
N ALA A 63 -0.29 24.43 19.23
CA ALA A 63 -0.08 24.90 17.87
C ALA A 63 -1.35 24.84 17.02
N LEU A 64 -2.10 23.74 17.11
CA LEU A 64 -3.36 23.59 16.39
C LEU A 64 -4.43 24.59 16.84
N ALA A 65 -4.46 24.96 18.11
CA ALA A 65 -5.35 26.01 18.60
C ALA A 65 -5.12 27.36 17.92
N ARG A 66 -3.87 27.66 17.50
CA ARG A 66 -3.52 28.88 16.77
C ARG A 66 -3.77 28.75 15.26
N ASP A 67 -3.36 27.62 14.67
CA ASP A 67 -3.18 27.52 13.21
C ASP A 67 -4.07 26.46 12.53
N SER A 68 -5.10 25.94 13.21
CA SER A 68 -5.97 24.88 12.64
C SER A 68 -6.68 25.29 11.34
N ALA A 69 -7.08 26.56 11.19
CA ALA A 69 -7.72 27.05 9.97
C ALA A 69 -6.73 27.06 8.79
N ALA A 70 -5.52 27.56 9.01
CA ALA A 70 -4.44 27.54 8.01
C ALA A 70 -4.11 26.10 7.61
N LEU A 71 -4.00 25.18 8.58
CA LEU A 71 -3.77 23.76 8.32
C LEU A 71 -4.86 23.13 7.46
N ARG A 72 -6.14 23.42 7.73
CA ARG A 72 -7.27 22.94 6.91
C ARG A 72 -7.21 23.46 5.48
N HIS A 73 -6.78 24.71 5.29
CA HIS A 73 -6.59 25.27 3.95
C HIS A 73 -5.45 24.55 3.22
N THR A 74 -4.29 24.43 3.87
CA THR A 74 -3.11 23.75 3.31
C THR A 74 -3.43 22.31 2.90
N THR A 75 -4.04 21.53 3.80
CA THR A 75 -4.37 20.12 3.53
C THR A 75 -5.42 19.93 2.45
N ARG A 76 -6.44 20.82 2.39
CA ARG A 76 -7.41 20.81 1.28
C ARG A 76 -6.72 21.01 -0.07
N ALA A 77 -5.74 21.92 -0.15
CA ALA A 77 -4.97 22.14 -1.36
C ALA A 77 -4.05 20.94 -1.69
N LEU A 78 -3.36 20.39 -0.68
CA LEU A 78 -2.45 19.25 -0.86
C LEU A 78 -3.18 17.98 -1.32
N TRP A 79 -4.44 17.77 -0.92
CA TRP A 79 -5.16 16.51 -1.11
C TRP A 79 -6.35 16.60 -2.06
N ALA A 80 -6.56 17.73 -2.75
CA ALA A 80 -7.70 17.96 -3.63
C ALA A 80 -7.88 16.89 -4.73
N GLY A 81 -6.80 16.25 -5.17
CA GLY A 81 -6.82 15.19 -6.18
C GLY A 81 -6.58 13.77 -5.63
N SER A 82 -6.45 13.62 -4.31
CA SER A 82 -6.05 12.36 -3.69
C SER A 82 -7.28 11.62 -3.20
N ARG A 83 -7.49 10.40 -3.69
CA ARG A 83 -8.61 9.56 -3.23
C ARG A 83 -8.34 9.03 -1.83
N TYR A 84 -7.09 8.64 -1.58
CA TYR A 84 -6.64 8.13 -0.29
C TYR A 84 -5.47 8.98 0.20
N VAL A 85 -5.54 9.35 1.47
CA VAL A 85 -4.50 10.07 2.22
C VAL A 85 -4.18 9.26 3.47
N ILE A 86 -2.91 8.88 3.62
CA ILE A 86 -2.38 8.01 4.68
C ILE A 86 -1.34 8.80 5.48
N GLY A 87 -1.37 8.72 6.81
CA GLY A 87 -0.33 9.27 7.68
C GLY A 87 0.08 8.30 8.79
N ASN A 88 1.27 8.48 9.38
CA ASN A 88 1.71 7.70 10.55
C ASN A 88 1.28 8.39 11.85
N LEU A 89 0.39 7.77 12.62
CA LEU A 89 -0.07 8.32 13.88
C LEU A 89 0.82 7.80 15.02
N GLU A 90 1.71 8.65 15.51
CA GLU A 90 2.79 8.29 16.43
C GLU A 90 2.46 8.66 17.88
N CYS A 91 1.19 8.54 18.26
CA CYS A 91 0.76 8.65 19.64
C CYS A 91 -0.55 7.88 19.87
N PRO A 92 -0.71 7.19 21.01
CA PRO A 92 -1.98 6.57 21.37
C PRO A 92 -3.07 7.61 21.59
N LEU A 93 -4.25 7.35 21.04
CA LEU A 93 -5.48 8.11 21.26
C LEU A 93 -6.33 7.41 22.32
N THR A 94 -6.20 7.83 23.58
CA THR A 94 -6.86 7.18 24.73
C THR A 94 -7.09 8.16 25.88
N ASP A 95 -8.21 8.00 26.58
CA ASP A 95 -8.50 8.69 27.85
C ASP A 95 -7.92 7.93 29.06
N THR A 96 -7.57 6.66 28.90
CA THR A 96 -6.92 5.85 29.93
C THR A 96 -5.41 5.97 29.81
N ALA A 97 -4.76 6.45 30.87
CA ALA A 97 -3.31 6.49 30.99
C ALA A 97 -2.79 5.19 31.63
N GLN A 98 -2.05 4.40 30.87
CA GLN A 98 -1.29 3.24 31.31
C GLN A 98 0.09 3.32 30.68
N PRO A 99 0.97 4.22 31.15
CA PRO A 99 2.23 4.50 30.49
C PRO A 99 3.14 3.27 30.47
N ALA A 100 3.77 3.02 29.32
CA ALA A 100 4.83 2.04 29.20
C ALA A 100 6.10 2.50 29.94
N SER A 101 6.90 1.54 30.40
CA SER A 101 8.20 1.83 31.02
C SER A 101 9.25 2.09 29.93
N LYS A 102 9.28 3.30 29.38
CA LYS A 102 10.29 3.78 28.43
C LYS A 102 10.51 5.30 28.54
N PRO A 103 11.61 5.87 28.01
CA PRO A 103 11.99 7.27 28.28
C PRO A 103 11.01 8.33 27.75
N VAL A 104 10.32 8.04 26.64
CA VAL A 104 9.37 8.96 26.01
C VAL A 104 8.05 8.24 25.81
N VAL A 105 6.99 8.73 26.45
CA VAL A 105 5.66 8.12 26.39
C VAL A 105 4.65 9.17 25.97
N PHE A 106 3.86 8.88 24.94
CA PHE A 106 2.82 9.76 24.44
C PHE A 106 1.43 9.31 24.83
N GLN A 107 0.54 10.29 24.93
CA GLN A 107 -0.90 10.13 25.03
C GLN A 107 -1.55 11.36 24.39
N ALA A 108 -2.58 11.13 23.59
CA ALA A 108 -3.38 12.18 23.01
C ALA A 108 -4.88 11.87 23.15
N ASN A 109 -5.70 12.91 23.10
CA ASN A 109 -7.14 12.78 23.31
C ASN A 109 -7.82 12.03 22.12
N PRO A 110 -8.72 11.06 22.36
CA PRO A 110 -9.46 10.33 21.33
C PRO A 110 -10.20 11.19 20.29
N ARG A 111 -10.62 12.41 20.66
CA ARG A 111 -11.28 13.35 19.75
C ARG A 111 -10.45 13.68 18.51
N TRP A 112 -9.13 13.54 18.60
CA TRP A 112 -8.24 13.82 17.47
C TRP A 112 -8.47 12.89 16.28
N ALA A 113 -9.02 11.69 16.46
CA ALA A 113 -9.37 10.82 15.35
C ALA A 113 -10.41 11.47 14.42
N ALA A 114 -11.49 12.03 14.98
CA ALA A 114 -12.52 12.74 14.21
C ALA A 114 -11.95 14.01 13.58
N TRP A 115 -11.05 14.71 14.29
CA TRP A 115 -10.38 15.88 13.76
C TRP A 115 -9.48 15.55 12.55
N LEU A 116 -8.65 14.50 12.63
CA LEU A 116 -7.83 14.02 11.50
C LEU A 116 -8.69 13.65 10.30
N ARG A 117 -9.83 12.98 10.52
CA ARG A 117 -10.79 12.71 9.45
C ARG A 117 -11.30 14.00 8.81
N SER A 118 -11.69 14.98 9.62
CA SER A 118 -12.16 16.29 9.14
C SER A 118 -11.09 17.10 8.41
N LEU A 119 -9.81 16.77 8.62
CA LEU A 119 -8.69 17.39 7.91
C LEU A 119 -8.54 16.83 6.49
N GLY A 120 -9.04 15.62 6.24
CA GLY A 120 -8.97 14.94 4.95
C GLY A 120 -8.18 13.63 4.98
N LEU A 121 -7.64 13.20 6.14
CA LEU A 121 -7.06 11.87 6.24
C LEU A 121 -8.13 10.80 5.98
N THR A 122 -7.71 9.75 5.28
CA THR A 122 -8.54 8.58 5.02
C THR A 122 -8.08 7.38 5.85
N HIS A 123 -6.79 7.29 6.12
CA HIS A 123 -6.16 6.17 6.80
C HIS A 123 -5.07 6.66 7.75
N ILE A 124 -4.85 5.92 8.82
CA ILE A 124 -3.76 6.13 9.77
C ILE A 124 -3.00 4.81 9.99
N SER A 125 -1.68 4.89 9.99
CA SER A 125 -0.82 3.78 10.42
C SER A 125 -0.62 3.81 11.93
N LEU A 126 -0.79 2.65 12.55
CA LEU A 126 -0.43 2.36 13.94
C LEU A 126 0.79 1.42 14.02
N ALA A 127 1.51 1.21 12.92
CA ALA A 127 2.72 0.40 12.92
C ALA A 127 3.94 1.27 13.21
N ASN A 128 4.12 1.68 14.47
CA ASN A 128 5.24 2.50 14.91
C ASN A 128 5.62 2.23 16.38
N ASN A 129 6.82 2.70 16.77
CA ASN A 129 7.43 2.53 18.10
C ASN A 129 6.65 3.16 19.27
N HIS A 130 5.71 4.07 19.00
CA HIS A 130 4.91 4.77 20.02
C HIS A 130 3.49 4.23 20.19
N THR A 131 3.12 3.22 19.41
CA THR A 131 1.76 2.67 19.42
C THR A 131 1.39 1.99 20.75
N LEU A 132 2.37 1.39 21.45
CA LEU A 132 2.17 0.75 22.76
C LEU A 132 2.55 1.66 23.94
N ASP A 133 2.70 2.97 23.74
CA ASP A 133 3.03 3.90 24.82
C ASP A 133 2.01 3.89 25.96
N GLN A 134 0.76 3.56 25.66
CA GLN A 134 -0.32 3.38 26.64
C GLN A 134 -0.75 1.90 26.73
N GLN A 135 0.19 0.99 26.49
CA GLN A 135 0.02 -0.47 26.50
C GLN A 135 -1.06 -0.95 25.50
N LEU A 136 -1.42 -2.23 25.59
CA LEU A 136 -2.44 -2.84 24.73
C LEU A 136 -3.80 -2.13 24.79
N LEU A 137 -4.19 -1.58 25.95
CA LEU A 137 -5.44 -0.84 26.09
C LEU A 137 -5.43 0.46 25.30
N GLY A 138 -4.31 1.18 25.31
CA GLY A 138 -4.10 2.38 24.51
C GLY A 138 -4.16 2.11 23.01
N LEU A 139 -3.51 1.05 22.53
CA LEU A 139 -3.60 0.62 21.13
C LEU A 139 -5.04 0.28 20.72
N ARG A 140 -5.75 -0.52 21.53
CA ARG A 140 -7.16 -0.88 21.28
C ARG A 140 -8.07 0.35 21.28
N ALA A 141 -7.86 1.28 22.21
CA ALA A 141 -8.58 2.56 22.25
C ALA A 141 -8.31 3.39 20.99
N THR A 142 -7.05 3.49 20.56
CA THR A 142 -6.63 4.21 19.35
C THR A 142 -7.30 3.65 18.11
N ALA A 143 -7.27 2.33 17.94
CA ALA A 143 -7.91 1.66 16.82
C ALA A 143 -9.44 1.84 16.82
N ARG A 144 -10.09 1.81 18.00
CA ARG A 144 -11.53 2.09 18.12
C ARG A 144 -11.85 3.55 17.75
N ALA A 145 -11.08 4.51 18.25
CA ALA A 145 -11.27 5.93 17.94
C ALA A 145 -11.13 6.19 16.43
N GLY A 146 -10.11 5.61 15.79
CA GLY A 146 -9.91 5.68 14.34
C GLY A 146 -11.10 5.11 13.55
N ARG A 147 -11.56 3.90 13.89
CA ARG A 147 -12.72 3.27 13.24
C ARG A 147 -14.02 4.05 13.44
N ALA A 148 -14.27 4.55 14.66
CA ALA A 148 -15.44 5.38 14.95
C ALA A 148 -15.43 6.69 14.14
N ALA A 149 -14.23 7.26 13.92
CA ALA A 149 -14.03 8.42 13.05
C ALA A 149 -14.03 8.09 11.55
N ARG A 150 -14.27 6.83 11.15
CA ARG A 150 -14.23 6.34 9.76
C ARG A 150 -12.85 6.51 9.09
N LEU A 151 -11.79 6.39 9.87
CA LEU A 151 -10.42 6.23 9.36
C LEU A 151 -10.14 4.75 9.16
N GLY A 152 -9.51 4.40 8.04
CA GLY A 152 -8.92 3.08 7.87
C GLY A 152 -7.69 2.94 8.78
N VAL A 153 -7.70 1.92 9.63
CA VAL A 153 -6.63 1.67 10.60
C VAL A 153 -5.67 0.63 10.03
N LEU A 154 -4.45 1.06 9.72
CA LEU A 154 -3.39 0.24 9.15
C LEU A 154 -2.44 -0.26 10.26
N GLY A 155 -1.79 -1.39 10.02
CA GLY A 155 -0.66 -1.82 10.86
C GLY A 155 -1.05 -2.40 12.23
N TYR A 156 -2.33 -2.70 12.44
CA TYR A 156 -2.85 -3.32 13.65
C TYR A 156 -3.98 -4.31 13.33
N GLN A 157 -3.96 -5.50 13.96
CA GLN A 157 -5.02 -6.50 13.83
C GLN A 157 -5.38 -7.13 15.17
N PRO A 158 -6.60 -6.97 15.71
CA PRO A 158 -6.97 -7.72 16.91
C PRO A 158 -6.85 -9.22 16.64
N ASP A 159 -6.16 -9.93 17.53
CA ASP A 159 -6.15 -11.40 17.64
C ASP A 159 -5.36 -12.16 16.55
N SER A 160 -4.46 -11.49 15.82
CA SER A 160 -3.51 -12.16 14.93
C SER A 160 -2.13 -12.28 15.60
N LEU A 161 -1.81 -13.46 16.13
CA LEU A 161 -0.42 -13.91 16.27
C LEU A 161 0.20 -14.20 14.90
N ALA A 162 -0.64 -14.39 13.88
CA ALA A 162 -0.32 -14.87 12.54
C ALA A 162 0.09 -13.76 11.55
N GLY A 163 0.48 -12.57 12.03
CA GLY A 163 1.11 -11.52 11.24
C GLY A 163 0.17 -10.67 10.38
N CYS A 164 0.76 -9.59 9.85
CA CYS A 164 0.08 -8.48 9.18
C CYS A 164 -0.65 -8.87 7.91
N ALA A 165 -1.96 -8.64 7.84
CA ALA A 165 -2.65 -8.57 6.55
C ALA A 165 -2.64 -7.12 6.03
N PRO A 166 -2.58 -6.95 4.72
CA PRO A 166 -2.60 -5.63 4.13
C PRO A 166 -4.02 -5.04 4.16
N THR A 167 -4.12 -3.72 4.14
CA THR A 167 -5.40 -3.02 4.08
C THR A 167 -5.69 -2.58 2.66
N VAL A 168 -6.81 -3.04 2.12
CA VAL A 168 -7.33 -2.55 0.83
C VAL A 168 -7.86 -1.14 1.05
N LEU A 169 -7.39 -0.17 0.26
CA LEU A 169 -7.68 1.25 0.50
C LEU A 169 -9.15 1.63 0.22
N GLY A 170 -9.90 0.80 -0.49
CA GLY A 170 -11.35 0.98 -0.64
C GLY A 170 -12.01 -0.10 -1.51
N PRO A 171 -13.30 0.05 -1.83
CA PRO A 171 -14.08 -0.99 -2.51
C PRO A 171 -13.60 -1.27 -3.94
N ASP A 172 -12.93 -0.30 -4.57
CA ASP A 172 -12.34 -0.40 -5.90
C ASP A 172 -11.14 -1.37 -5.98
N SER A 173 -10.66 -1.87 -4.83
CA SER A 173 -9.70 -2.97 -4.71
C SER A 173 -8.38 -2.83 -5.49
N SER A 174 -8.09 -1.68 -6.09
CA SER A 174 -6.95 -1.49 -7.01
C SER A 174 -5.63 -1.20 -6.31
N ALA A 175 -5.65 -0.89 -5.01
CA ALA A 175 -4.46 -0.64 -4.21
C ALA A 175 -4.60 -1.20 -2.78
N VAL A 176 -3.47 -1.67 -2.25
CA VAL A 176 -3.36 -2.20 -0.90
C VAL A 176 -2.14 -1.59 -0.19
N VAL A 177 -2.21 -1.46 1.13
CA VAL A 177 -1.09 -0.99 1.96
C VAL A 177 -0.71 -2.04 3.01
N PHE A 178 0.58 -2.40 3.02
CA PHE A 178 1.21 -3.04 4.18
C PHE A 178 1.86 -1.95 5.04
N ALA A 179 1.32 -1.69 6.23
CA ALA A 179 1.96 -0.81 7.21
C ALA A 179 2.73 -1.67 8.22
N TYR A 180 3.99 -1.34 8.50
CA TYR A 180 4.88 -2.19 9.28
C TYR A 180 5.97 -1.40 10.03
N SER A 181 6.23 -1.78 11.29
CA SER A 181 7.30 -1.24 12.13
C SER A 181 8.48 -2.21 12.12
N ALA A 182 9.63 -1.75 11.62
CA ALA A 182 10.89 -2.48 11.72
C ALA A 182 11.55 -2.30 13.11
N LEU A 183 11.01 -1.42 13.94
CA LEU A 183 11.51 -1.17 15.29
C LEU A 183 10.83 -2.10 16.29
N ASN A 184 11.65 -2.80 17.08
CA ASN A 184 11.17 -3.64 18.17
C ASN A 184 10.80 -2.78 19.39
N GLN A 185 9.72 -3.14 20.08
CA GLN A 185 9.28 -2.47 21.31
C GLN A 185 9.34 -3.45 22.46
N GLY A 186 10.22 -3.20 23.44
CA GLY A 186 10.31 -3.98 24.68
C GLY A 186 9.17 -3.70 25.67
N VAL A 187 7.94 -3.57 25.18
CA VAL A 187 6.76 -3.20 26.00
C VAL A 187 5.92 -4.44 26.29
N ALA A 188 5.64 -4.70 27.56
CA ALA A 188 4.88 -5.86 28.01
C ALA A 188 3.44 -5.87 27.46
N GLY A 189 2.95 -7.05 27.04
CA GLY A 189 1.61 -7.17 26.46
C GLY A 189 1.57 -6.84 24.96
N GLU A 190 2.58 -7.33 24.22
CA GLU A 190 2.76 -7.13 22.77
C GLU A 190 1.44 -7.27 22.01
N GLY A 191 0.79 -6.12 21.81
CA GLY A 191 -0.37 -6.04 20.96
C GLY A 191 0.05 -6.38 19.54
N CYS A 192 -0.90 -6.88 18.77
CA CYS A 192 -0.79 -7.28 17.38
C CYS A 192 -0.48 -6.12 16.40
N VAL A 193 0.48 -5.27 16.77
CA VAL A 193 1.10 -4.26 15.92
C VAL A 193 1.92 -5.00 14.88
N CYS A 194 1.83 -4.50 13.66
CA CYS A 194 2.59 -5.01 12.56
C CYS A 194 4.07 -4.70 12.71
N GLY A 195 4.87 -5.72 13.02
CA GLY A 195 6.31 -5.64 13.20
C GLY A 195 6.93 -7.00 13.50
N ARG A 196 8.25 -7.02 13.77
CA ARG A 196 9.10 -8.15 14.19
C ARG A 196 9.76 -8.99 13.09
N ASP A 197 9.01 -9.58 12.16
CA ASP A 197 9.58 -10.44 11.11
C ASP A 197 9.51 -9.80 9.71
N PHE A 198 10.65 -9.24 9.27
CA PHE A 198 10.76 -8.60 7.97
C PHE A 198 10.71 -9.60 6.81
N ALA A 199 11.24 -10.82 7.00
CA ALA A 199 11.19 -11.86 5.98
C ALA A 199 9.73 -12.27 5.72
N ALA A 200 8.95 -12.46 6.80
CA ALA A 200 7.52 -12.72 6.71
C ALA A 200 6.75 -11.58 6.02
N LEU A 201 7.19 -10.32 6.15
CA LEU A 201 6.60 -9.20 5.40
C LEU A 201 6.85 -9.33 3.90
N CYS A 202 8.10 -9.55 3.47
CA CYS A 202 8.45 -9.76 2.06
C CYS A 202 7.63 -10.91 1.46
N GLU A 203 7.54 -12.01 2.18
CA GLU A 203 6.74 -13.18 1.79
C GLU A 203 5.26 -12.86 1.60
N ARG A 204 4.67 -12.04 2.49
CA ARG A 204 3.27 -11.60 2.36
C ARG A 204 3.05 -10.66 1.19
N VAL A 205 3.98 -9.75 0.95
CA VAL A 205 3.95 -8.85 -0.21
C VAL A 205 3.96 -9.68 -1.50
N ALA A 206 4.87 -10.65 -1.59
CA ALA A 206 4.96 -11.60 -2.70
C ALA A 206 3.68 -12.40 -2.90
N THR A 207 3.14 -12.94 -1.82
CA THR A 207 1.90 -13.74 -1.87
C THR A 207 0.73 -12.90 -2.37
N TYR A 208 0.56 -11.71 -1.79
CA TYR A 208 -0.50 -10.82 -2.18
C TYR A 208 -0.36 -10.39 -3.64
N LYS A 209 0.86 -10.04 -4.08
CA LYS A 209 1.09 -9.62 -5.45
C LYS A 209 0.85 -10.74 -6.46
N THR A 210 1.19 -11.98 -6.11
CA THR A 210 0.94 -13.16 -6.95
C THR A 210 -0.55 -13.43 -7.12
N LEU A 211 -1.33 -13.30 -6.04
CA LEU A 211 -2.78 -13.54 -6.07
C LEU A 211 -3.57 -12.39 -6.67
N PHE A 212 -3.05 -11.17 -6.60
CA PHE A 212 -3.70 -9.95 -7.04
C PHE A 212 -2.76 -9.06 -7.88
N PRO A 213 -2.30 -9.55 -9.05
CA PRO A 213 -1.32 -8.84 -9.88
C PRO A 213 -1.81 -7.47 -10.35
N GLU A 214 -3.12 -7.28 -10.48
CA GLU A 214 -3.78 -6.04 -10.86
C GLU A 214 -3.74 -4.95 -9.77
N ARG A 215 -3.37 -5.30 -8.53
CA ARG A 215 -3.36 -4.38 -7.38
C ARG A 215 -1.98 -3.82 -7.13
N ALA A 216 -1.93 -2.52 -6.86
CA ALA A 216 -0.70 -1.86 -6.47
C ALA A 216 -0.45 -2.16 -4.98
N VAL A 217 0.73 -2.68 -4.67
CA VAL A 217 1.12 -2.97 -3.28
C VAL A 217 2.05 -1.86 -2.80
N LEU A 218 1.55 -1.00 -1.92
CA LEU A 218 2.35 0.01 -1.24
C LEU A 218 2.81 -0.54 0.11
N VAL A 219 4.07 -0.32 0.47
CA VAL A 219 4.58 -0.67 1.80
C VAL A 219 4.97 0.60 2.54
N TYR A 220 4.32 0.84 3.68
CA TYR A 220 4.59 1.99 4.55
C TYR A 220 5.33 1.54 5.81
N LEU A 221 6.60 1.92 5.91
CA LEU A 221 7.54 1.45 6.93
C LEU A 221 7.82 2.50 7.98
N HIS A 222 7.89 2.08 9.23
CA HIS A 222 8.41 2.87 10.34
C HIS A 222 9.73 2.24 10.81
N TRP A 223 10.86 2.87 10.48
CA TRP A 223 12.18 2.22 10.46
C TRP A 223 13.37 3.19 10.50
N GLY A 224 14.59 2.64 10.58
CA GLY A 224 15.82 3.42 10.53
C GLY A 224 16.19 4.02 11.88
N THR A 225 17.04 5.04 11.84
CA THR A 225 17.59 5.70 13.03
C THR A 225 17.10 7.15 13.10
N GLU A 226 16.61 7.57 14.26
CA GLU A 226 16.20 8.94 14.51
C GLU A 226 17.28 9.95 14.10
N TYR A 227 16.85 11.00 13.40
CA TYR A 227 17.66 12.13 12.91
C TYR A 227 18.79 11.79 11.93
N ALA A 228 18.93 10.53 11.53
CA ALA A 228 19.91 10.13 10.53
C ALA A 228 19.52 10.67 9.15
N ALA A 229 20.34 11.56 8.59
CA ALA A 229 20.08 12.18 7.29
C ALA A 229 20.20 11.23 6.09
N GLN A 230 20.74 10.02 6.29
CA GLN A 230 20.93 9.00 5.25
C GLN A 230 20.32 7.68 5.70
N PRO A 231 19.70 6.90 4.79
CA PRO A 231 19.21 5.59 5.13
C PRO A 231 20.38 4.64 5.42
N SER A 232 20.21 3.78 6.42
CA SER A 232 21.17 2.72 6.74
C SER A 232 21.29 1.70 5.59
N ALA A 233 22.34 0.87 5.60
CA ALA A 233 22.46 -0.22 4.65
C ALA A 233 21.29 -1.21 4.75
N GLU A 234 20.81 -1.45 5.98
CA GLU A 234 19.65 -2.29 6.25
C GLU A 234 18.38 -1.72 5.65
N GLN A 235 18.09 -0.42 5.81
CA GLN A 235 16.92 0.22 5.20
C GLN A 235 16.93 0.05 3.67
N ARG A 236 18.09 0.21 3.02
CA ARG A 236 18.23 0.04 1.56
C ARG A 236 17.96 -1.40 1.14
N GLN A 237 18.59 -2.36 1.81
CA GLN A 237 18.41 -3.78 1.53
C GLN A 237 16.93 -4.19 1.70
N GLN A 238 16.32 -3.77 2.81
CA GLN A 238 14.90 -4.02 3.09
C GLN A 238 14.00 -3.40 2.01
N ALA A 239 14.25 -2.15 1.58
CA ALA A 239 13.49 -1.54 0.49
C ALA A 239 13.58 -2.35 -0.81
N HIS A 240 14.79 -2.78 -1.18
CA HIS A 240 15.05 -3.56 -2.38
C HIS A 240 14.37 -4.92 -2.30
N ASP A 241 14.40 -5.59 -1.15
CA ASP A 241 13.76 -6.88 -0.94
C ASP A 241 12.23 -6.81 -1.07
N LEU A 242 11.60 -5.77 -0.55
CA LEU A 242 10.14 -5.56 -0.71
C LEU A 242 9.75 -5.29 -2.16
N LEU A 243 10.54 -4.49 -2.87
CA LEU A 243 10.34 -4.32 -4.30
C LEU A 243 10.61 -5.63 -5.05
N ASN A 244 11.63 -6.41 -4.69
CA ASN A 244 11.85 -7.72 -5.29
C ASN A 244 10.66 -8.67 -5.04
N ALA A 245 10.03 -8.58 -3.87
CA ALA A 245 8.79 -9.29 -3.55
C ALA A 245 7.55 -8.78 -4.29
N GLY A 246 7.65 -7.73 -5.09
CA GLY A 246 6.53 -7.25 -5.94
C GLY A 246 5.78 -6.05 -5.39
N ALA A 247 6.29 -5.37 -4.36
CA ALA A 247 5.80 -4.05 -4.01
C ALA A 247 5.92 -3.09 -5.21
N ALA A 248 4.92 -2.21 -5.35
CA ALA A 248 4.87 -1.16 -6.34
C ALA A 248 5.63 0.09 -5.88
N ALA A 249 5.65 0.35 -4.56
CA ALA A 249 6.44 1.41 -3.93
C ALA A 249 6.75 1.07 -2.46
N VAL A 250 7.84 1.65 -1.95
CA VAL A 250 8.18 1.66 -0.53
C VAL A 250 8.24 3.11 -0.06
N VAL A 251 7.60 3.41 1.06
CA VAL A 251 7.62 4.72 1.70
C VAL A 251 7.91 4.56 3.19
N GLY A 252 8.76 5.42 3.75
CA GLY A 252 9.21 5.33 5.14
C GLY A 252 8.88 6.58 5.97
N ALA A 253 8.85 6.37 7.28
CA ALA A 253 8.79 7.37 8.35
C ALA A 253 9.61 6.88 9.55
N HIS A 254 9.62 7.62 10.68
CA HIS A 254 10.43 7.42 11.90
C HIS A 254 11.69 8.29 12.04
N PRO A 255 12.60 8.43 11.06
CA PRO A 255 13.82 9.21 11.27
C PRO A 255 13.57 10.68 11.65
N HIS A 256 12.31 11.14 11.55
CA HIS A 256 11.87 12.52 11.78
C HIS A 256 12.53 13.57 10.90
N VAL A 257 13.36 13.14 9.95
CA VAL A 257 14.03 13.96 8.95
C VAL A 257 13.79 13.36 7.57
N VAL A 258 13.72 14.21 6.55
CA VAL A 258 13.63 13.75 5.16
C VAL A 258 14.93 13.07 4.75
N GLN A 259 14.82 11.85 4.23
CA GLN A 259 15.93 11.08 3.67
C GLN A 259 15.87 11.08 2.12
N PRO A 260 16.97 10.72 1.44
CA PRO A 260 17.03 10.51 0.00
C PRO A 260 15.87 9.68 -0.59
N VAL A 261 15.62 9.84 -1.89
CA VAL A 261 14.72 8.98 -2.66
C VAL A 261 15.49 8.13 -3.66
N GLU A 262 14.89 7.00 -4.04
CA GLU A 262 15.49 6.04 -4.95
C GLU A 262 14.50 5.47 -5.96
N PHE A 263 14.97 5.21 -7.19
CA PHE A 263 14.32 4.26 -8.09
C PHE A 263 15.13 2.98 -8.15
N TYR A 264 14.50 1.87 -7.74
CA TYR A 264 15.08 0.55 -7.86
C TYR A 264 14.23 -0.29 -8.81
N ARG A 265 14.84 -0.72 -9.93
CA ARG A 265 14.16 -1.46 -11.00
C ARG A 265 12.88 -0.76 -11.49
N GLY A 266 12.95 0.56 -11.67
CA GLY A 266 11.82 1.38 -12.15
C GLY A 266 10.71 1.64 -11.13
N ARG A 267 10.90 1.34 -9.84
CA ARG A 267 9.91 1.59 -8.78
C ARG A 267 10.45 2.50 -7.68
N PRO A 268 9.61 3.40 -7.14
CA PRO A 268 10.05 4.41 -6.19
C PRO A 268 10.24 3.86 -4.77
N ILE A 269 11.25 4.40 -4.11
CA ILE A 269 11.53 4.26 -2.68
C ILE A 269 11.67 5.68 -2.12
N VAL A 270 10.90 5.98 -1.07
CA VAL A 270 11.05 7.20 -0.27
C VAL A 270 11.43 6.78 1.14
N TYR A 271 12.70 6.92 1.50
CA TYR A 271 13.22 6.31 2.75
C TYR A 271 12.66 6.94 4.03
N SER A 272 12.41 8.26 4.01
CA SER A 272 11.74 8.96 5.10
C SER A 272 11.10 10.24 4.61
N LEU A 273 9.82 10.42 4.95
CA LEU A 273 9.04 11.63 4.66
C LEU A 273 9.29 12.79 5.64
N GLY A 274 9.95 12.53 6.77
CA GLY A 274 10.04 13.49 7.88
C GLY A 274 8.72 13.67 8.62
N ASN A 275 8.59 14.77 9.36
CA ASN A 275 7.43 15.05 10.20
C ASN A 275 6.32 15.77 9.41
N PHE A 276 5.07 15.32 9.49
CA PHE A 276 3.93 16.06 8.92
C PHE A 276 3.24 16.97 9.94
N LEU A 277 3.07 16.52 11.18
CA LEU A 277 2.53 17.32 12.29
C LEU A 277 3.30 16.95 13.55
N PHE A 278 4.25 17.78 13.98
CA PHE A 278 5.16 17.42 15.07
C PHE A 278 5.82 18.66 15.68
N ASP A 279 5.98 18.71 17.00
CA ASP A 279 6.54 19.85 17.73
C ASP A 279 8.07 19.76 17.95
N GLN A 280 8.78 19.02 17.11
CA GLN A 280 10.23 18.95 17.19
C GLN A 280 10.85 20.30 16.82
N PRO A 281 11.84 20.77 17.58
CA PRO A 281 12.52 22.04 17.30
C PRO A 281 13.24 21.95 15.95
N GLY A 282 13.39 23.11 15.28
CA GLY A 282 13.67 23.22 13.84
C GLY A 282 14.99 22.66 13.30
N GLY A 283 15.32 23.03 12.06
CA GLY A 283 16.43 22.41 11.31
C GLY A 283 15.93 21.29 10.42
N ALA A 284 16.63 20.15 10.38
CA ALA A 284 16.29 19.02 9.50
C ALA A 284 14.91 18.41 9.79
N SER A 285 14.48 18.43 11.05
CA SER A 285 13.19 17.94 11.57
C SER A 285 11.99 18.79 11.17
N SER A 286 12.23 20.05 10.78
CA SER A 286 11.19 20.94 10.24
C SER A 286 10.96 20.76 8.75
N LEU A 287 11.79 19.96 8.07
CA LEU A 287 11.62 19.65 6.66
C LEU A 287 10.76 18.41 6.52
N ALA A 288 9.87 18.44 5.54
CA ALA A 288 8.95 17.35 5.29
C ALA A 288 8.70 17.19 3.80
N VAL A 289 8.29 15.99 3.42
CA VAL A 289 7.83 15.69 2.06
C VAL A 289 6.54 14.90 2.17
N GLN A 290 5.52 15.30 1.41
CA GLN A 290 4.41 14.41 1.08
C GLN A 290 4.75 13.71 -0.24
N VAL A 291 4.40 12.43 -0.37
CA VAL A 291 4.48 11.71 -1.64
C VAL A 291 3.08 11.38 -2.17
N ASP A 292 2.84 11.61 -3.45
CA ASP A 292 1.65 11.17 -4.16
C ASP A 292 2.03 10.10 -5.19
N PHE A 293 1.40 8.94 -5.12
CA PHE A 293 1.52 7.88 -6.12
C PHE A 293 0.27 7.87 -7.00
N ASP A 294 0.47 8.03 -8.31
CA ASP A 294 -0.57 7.78 -9.29
C ASP A 294 -0.49 6.32 -9.71
N LEU A 295 -1.54 5.56 -9.42
CA LEU A 295 -1.58 4.12 -9.56
C LEU A 295 -2.43 3.72 -10.77
N HIS A 296 -1.94 2.74 -11.52
CA HIS A 296 -2.63 2.16 -12.65
C HIS A 296 -2.18 0.71 -12.88
N ASN A 297 -3.12 -0.20 -13.11
CA ASN A 297 -2.87 -1.63 -13.42
C ASN A 297 -1.81 -2.27 -12.51
N GLY A 298 -1.96 -2.05 -11.20
CA GLY A 298 -1.10 -2.65 -10.19
C GLY A 298 0.31 -2.08 -10.08
N ARG A 299 0.57 -0.91 -10.69
CA ARG A 299 1.87 -0.24 -10.74
C ARG A 299 1.74 1.24 -10.38
N VAL A 300 2.88 1.85 -10.06
CA VAL A 300 3.00 3.32 -9.95
C VAL A 300 3.31 3.88 -11.33
N ALA A 301 2.40 4.69 -11.87
CA ALA A 301 2.57 5.41 -13.13
C ALA A 301 3.37 6.70 -12.95
N ALA A 302 3.16 7.42 -11.85
CA ALA A 302 3.91 8.62 -11.50
C ALA A 302 4.08 8.75 -9.98
N THR A 303 5.20 9.35 -9.58
CA THR A 303 5.50 9.67 -8.18
C THR A 303 5.77 11.16 -8.05
N HIS A 304 4.95 11.85 -7.27
CA HIS A 304 5.10 13.28 -7.02
C HIS A 304 5.56 13.50 -5.58
N LEU A 305 6.59 14.32 -5.39
CA LEU A 305 7.04 14.79 -4.09
C LEU A 305 6.57 16.23 -3.90
N ARG A 306 5.96 16.53 -2.75
CA ARG A 306 5.57 17.88 -2.37
C ARG A 306 6.45 18.34 -1.21
N PRO A 307 7.38 19.27 -1.43
CA PRO A 307 8.22 19.82 -0.39
C PRO A 307 7.40 20.64 0.60
N LEU A 308 7.56 20.35 1.89
CA LEU A 308 6.86 21.00 2.99
C LEU A 308 7.85 21.47 4.05
N ARG A 309 7.40 22.43 4.87
CA ARG A 309 8.08 22.84 6.09
C ARG A 309 7.09 22.91 7.24
N LEU A 310 7.52 22.52 8.44
CA LEU A 310 6.77 22.76 9.66
C LEU A 310 7.05 24.16 10.19
N ALA A 311 5.98 24.95 10.35
CA ALA A 311 5.99 26.21 11.06
C ALA A 311 5.24 25.99 12.39
N GLY A 312 5.98 25.99 13.51
CA GLY A 312 5.38 25.80 14.83
C GLY A 312 4.58 24.50 14.97
N ALA A 313 5.07 23.39 14.40
CA ALA A 313 4.45 22.07 14.27
C ALA A 313 3.46 21.85 13.12
N VAL A 314 3.05 22.90 12.42
CA VAL A 314 2.03 22.82 11.37
C VAL A 314 2.67 22.84 9.98
N PRO A 315 2.31 21.92 9.07
CA PRO A 315 2.87 21.87 7.73
C PRO A 315 2.37 23.02 6.87
N GLN A 316 3.31 23.57 6.10
CA GLN A 316 3.09 24.59 5.10
C GLN A 316 3.87 24.22 3.83
N ALA A 317 3.47 24.77 2.68
CA ALA A 317 4.26 24.66 1.46
C ALA A 317 5.66 25.23 1.70
N ALA A 318 6.70 24.50 1.27
CA ALA A 318 8.07 24.96 1.42
C ALA A 318 8.34 26.25 0.62
N ASP A 319 9.00 27.22 1.23
CA ASP A 319 9.58 28.38 0.54
C ASP A 319 10.76 27.96 -0.37
N ALA A 320 11.28 28.90 -1.17
CA ALA A 320 12.35 28.62 -2.14
C ALA A 320 13.63 28.07 -1.49
N ALA A 321 14.05 28.61 -0.34
CA ALA A 321 15.24 28.16 0.37
C ALA A 321 15.06 26.74 0.93
N THR A 322 13.90 26.47 1.51
CA THR A 322 13.52 25.14 2.02
C THR A 322 13.46 24.14 0.87
N ARG A 323 12.88 24.51 -0.28
CA ARG A 323 12.87 23.67 -1.49
C ARG A 323 14.28 23.34 -1.97
N GLN A 324 15.21 24.29 -1.96
CA GLN A 324 16.60 24.01 -2.30
C GLN A 324 17.25 23.02 -1.31
N ALA A 325 17.05 23.21 0.00
CA ALA A 325 17.59 22.33 1.04
C ALA A 325 17.00 20.91 0.97
N LEU A 326 15.71 20.79 0.65
CA LEU A 326 15.04 19.52 0.42
C LEU A 326 15.55 18.85 -0.85
N ALA A 327 15.75 19.60 -1.94
CA ALA A 327 16.27 19.06 -3.19
C ALA A 327 17.64 18.41 -3.01
N GLN A 328 18.51 19.00 -2.18
CA GLN A 328 19.82 18.41 -1.84
C GLN A 328 19.72 17.13 -1.01
N ARG A 329 18.68 17.03 -0.15
CA ARG A 329 18.44 15.86 0.70
C ARG A 329 17.83 14.70 -0.08
N VAL A 330 16.83 14.97 -0.92
CA VAL A 330 16.15 13.93 -1.70
C VAL A 330 16.97 13.47 -2.90
N ALA A 331 17.98 14.25 -3.33
CA ALA A 331 18.76 13.95 -4.53
C ALA A 331 19.38 12.54 -4.49
N PRO A 332 19.36 11.83 -5.63
CA PRO A 332 20.08 10.57 -5.80
C PRO A 332 21.56 10.77 -5.47
N ARG A 333 22.11 9.96 -4.56
CA ARG A 333 23.57 9.87 -4.38
C ARG A 333 24.07 8.56 -4.99
N ASN A 334 24.89 8.69 -6.03
CA ASN A 334 25.59 7.65 -6.79
C ASN A 334 24.72 6.82 -7.76
N GLY A 335 24.98 6.98 -9.07
CA GLY A 335 24.68 5.99 -10.13
C GLY A 335 23.22 5.59 -10.35
N SER A 336 22.27 6.22 -9.65
CA SER A 336 20.87 5.86 -9.76
C SER A 336 20.21 6.59 -10.92
N SER A 337 19.51 5.82 -11.74
CA SER A 337 18.81 6.27 -12.94
C SER A 337 17.56 7.08 -12.56
N GLN A 338 17.74 8.28 -12.02
CA GLN A 338 16.64 9.12 -11.52
C GLN A 338 16.79 10.57 -11.96
N ALA A 339 15.68 11.19 -12.33
CA ALA A 339 15.55 12.63 -12.52
C ALA A 339 14.42 13.17 -11.63
N LEU A 340 14.65 14.34 -11.04
CA LEU A 340 13.64 15.12 -10.34
C LEU A 340 13.30 16.33 -11.20
N VAL A 341 12.17 16.29 -11.90
CA VAL A 341 11.62 17.45 -12.61
C VAL A 341 10.90 18.31 -11.59
N LYS A 342 11.34 19.56 -11.40
CA LYS A 342 10.87 20.43 -10.33
C LYS A 342 9.93 21.48 -10.90
N GLU A 343 8.66 21.44 -10.52
CA GLU A 343 7.65 22.44 -10.87
C GLU A 343 7.14 23.10 -9.58
N ASP A 344 7.71 24.25 -9.22
CA ASP A 344 7.39 25.00 -8.00
C ASP A 344 7.28 24.13 -6.73
N ASN A 345 6.05 23.74 -6.37
CA ASN A 345 5.69 23.03 -5.15
C ASN A 345 5.47 21.52 -5.35
N ILE A 346 5.67 21.00 -6.56
CA ILE A 346 5.50 19.58 -6.89
C ILE A 346 6.71 19.12 -7.72
N TRP A 347 7.38 18.07 -7.28
CA TRP A 347 8.50 17.47 -8.00
C TRP A 347 8.11 16.11 -8.53
N LEU A 348 8.23 15.90 -9.83
CA LEU A 348 8.00 14.61 -10.46
C LEU A 348 9.29 13.78 -10.39
N MET A 349 9.19 12.61 -9.76
CA MET A 349 10.20 11.58 -9.78
C MET A 349 10.07 10.75 -11.05
N GLN A 350 11.13 10.72 -11.87
CA GLN A 350 11.20 9.93 -13.10
C GLN A 350 12.37 8.94 -13.06
N ALA A 351 12.11 7.70 -13.46
CA ALA A 351 13.17 6.75 -13.76
C ALA A 351 13.83 7.13 -15.09
N THR A 352 15.17 7.22 -15.13
CA THR A 352 15.92 7.50 -16.36
C THR A 352 16.36 6.22 -17.09
N ALA A 353 16.10 5.05 -16.50
CA ALA A 353 16.25 3.74 -17.13
C ALA A 353 14.88 3.07 -17.27
N PRO A 354 14.65 2.30 -18.35
CA PRO A 354 13.40 1.58 -18.54
C PRO A 354 13.16 0.60 -17.37
N PRO A 355 11.90 0.42 -16.94
CA PRO A 355 11.57 -0.54 -15.91
C PRO A 355 12.02 -1.94 -16.35
N VAL A 356 12.63 -2.69 -15.44
CA VAL A 356 12.98 -4.09 -15.70
C VAL A 356 11.68 -4.88 -15.86
N ALA A 357 11.61 -5.77 -16.87
CA ALA A 357 10.42 -6.59 -17.10
C ALA A 357 10.03 -7.36 -15.83
N ALA A 358 8.73 -7.42 -15.53
CA ALA A 358 8.21 -8.06 -14.31
C ALA A 358 8.64 -9.54 -14.19
N ASP A 359 8.90 -10.19 -15.34
CA ASP A 359 9.30 -11.59 -15.47
C ASP A 359 10.72 -11.87 -14.92
N SER A 360 11.49 -10.84 -14.57
CA SER A 360 12.81 -10.97 -13.96
C SER A 360 12.79 -10.89 -12.43
N LEU A 361 11.61 -10.70 -11.81
CA LEU A 361 11.49 -10.71 -10.36
C LEU A 361 11.47 -12.17 -9.88
N PRO A 362 12.14 -12.51 -8.76
CA PRO A 362 12.07 -13.86 -8.23
C PRO A 362 10.60 -14.25 -8.03
N ALA A 363 10.16 -15.36 -8.64
CA ALA A 363 8.86 -15.93 -8.35
C ALA A 363 8.90 -16.45 -6.92
N TYR A 364 8.58 -15.59 -5.96
CA TYR A 364 8.45 -15.98 -4.56
C TYR A 364 7.30 -16.98 -4.38
N LEU A 365 6.32 -16.99 -5.29
CA LEU A 365 5.24 -17.97 -5.36
C LEU A 365 4.95 -18.36 -6.80
N VAL A 366 4.80 -19.67 -7.00
CA VAL A 366 4.35 -20.25 -8.27
C VAL A 366 2.84 -20.57 -8.10
N PRO A 367 1.92 -19.80 -8.69
CA PRO A 367 0.47 -20.01 -8.51
C PRO A 367 -0.01 -21.30 -9.19
N HIS A 368 0.77 -21.80 -10.16
CA HIS A 368 0.54 -23.05 -10.84
C HIS A 368 1.87 -23.81 -11.00
N LEU A 369 2.01 -24.94 -10.30
CA LEU A 369 3.20 -25.78 -10.38
C LEU A 369 2.84 -27.11 -11.06
N VAL A 370 3.73 -27.62 -11.92
CA VAL A 370 3.64 -28.98 -12.45
C VAL A 370 4.74 -29.80 -11.79
N LEU A 371 4.35 -30.78 -10.99
CA LEU A 371 5.26 -31.74 -10.37
C LEU A 371 5.29 -32.99 -11.24
N ASN A 372 6.50 -33.48 -11.53
CA ASN A 372 6.70 -34.75 -12.21
C ASN A 372 6.92 -35.82 -11.15
N GLY A 373 6.08 -36.85 -11.15
CA GLY A 373 6.16 -38.00 -10.27
C GLY A 373 6.80 -39.22 -10.94
N PRO A 374 6.96 -40.31 -10.18
CA PRO A 374 7.43 -41.59 -10.68
C PRO A 374 6.62 -42.05 -11.91
N ALA A 375 7.28 -42.76 -12.83
CA ALA A 375 6.68 -43.28 -14.07
C ALA A 375 6.01 -42.23 -14.98
N GLY A 376 6.39 -40.95 -14.86
CA GLY A 376 5.93 -39.88 -15.74
C GLY A 376 4.56 -39.27 -15.37
N ALA A 377 4.01 -39.61 -14.20
CA ALA A 377 2.79 -38.99 -13.69
C ALA A 377 3.00 -37.48 -13.50
N ARG A 378 2.02 -36.66 -13.91
CA ARG A 378 2.06 -35.21 -13.74
C ARG A 378 1.00 -34.75 -12.75
N THR A 379 1.43 -34.02 -11.74
CA THR A 379 0.56 -33.38 -10.77
C THR A 379 0.53 -31.88 -11.01
N THR A 380 -0.65 -31.32 -11.25
CA THR A 380 -0.85 -29.87 -11.33
C THR A 380 -1.26 -29.34 -9.96
N VAL A 381 -0.57 -28.35 -9.44
CA VAL A 381 -0.87 -27.72 -8.15
C VAL A 381 -1.24 -26.26 -8.38
N GLN A 382 -2.43 -25.86 -7.91
CA GLN A 382 -2.96 -24.51 -8.03
C GLN A 382 -3.15 -23.89 -6.66
N LEU A 383 -2.63 -22.67 -6.45
CA LEU A 383 -2.93 -21.86 -5.28
C LEU A 383 -4.02 -20.84 -5.60
N ARG A 384 -5.03 -20.74 -4.76
CA ARG A 384 -6.10 -19.72 -4.83
C ARG A 384 -6.34 -19.11 -3.45
N TYR A 385 -6.82 -17.88 -3.41
CA TYR A 385 -7.34 -17.28 -2.18
C TYR A 385 -8.85 -17.17 -2.27
N LEU A 386 -9.55 -17.53 -1.20
CA LEU A 386 -11.00 -17.53 -1.08
C LEU A 386 -11.41 -16.36 -0.16
N PRO A 387 -11.77 -15.18 -0.72
CA PRO A 387 -11.92 -13.95 0.08
C PRO A 387 -12.99 -14.05 1.17
N HIS A 388 -14.09 -14.75 0.89
CA HIS A 388 -15.21 -14.91 1.84
C HIS A 388 -14.84 -15.76 3.06
N MET A 389 -13.89 -16.69 2.91
CA MET A 389 -13.41 -17.54 3.99
C MET A 389 -12.11 -17.05 4.61
N ARG A 390 -11.49 -16.02 4.00
CA ARG A 390 -10.14 -15.54 4.36
C ARG A 390 -9.09 -16.66 4.39
N GLN A 391 -9.24 -17.64 3.51
CA GLN A 391 -8.41 -18.85 3.45
C GLN A 391 -7.69 -18.97 2.12
N TYR A 392 -6.52 -19.58 2.16
CA TYR A 392 -5.81 -20.05 0.97
C TYR A 392 -6.27 -21.48 0.66
N GLN A 393 -6.37 -21.80 -0.61
CA GLN A 393 -6.73 -23.13 -1.08
C GLN A 393 -5.63 -23.62 -2.02
N VAL A 394 -5.04 -24.76 -1.69
CA VAL A 394 -4.12 -25.48 -2.58
C VAL A 394 -4.89 -26.65 -3.17
N ARG A 395 -4.99 -26.70 -4.50
CA ARG A 395 -5.65 -27.77 -5.25
C ARG A 395 -4.60 -28.52 -6.05
N ALA A 396 -4.35 -29.78 -5.71
CA ALA A 396 -3.42 -30.66 -6.41
C ALA A 396 -4.20 -31.72 -7.20
N ARG A 397 -3.91 -31.90 -8.48
CA ARG A 397 -4.57 -32.87 -9.36
C ARG A 397 -3.56 -33.73 -10.11
N THR A 398 -3.73 -35.04 -10.03
CA THR A 398 -2.89 -36.06 -10.71
C THR A 398 -3.82 -37.01 -11.47
N GLY A 399 -3.87 -36.90 -12.80
CA GLY A 399 -4.88 -37.60 -13.61
C GLY A 399 -6.31 -37.17 -13.19
N ASP A 400 -7.11 -38.16 -12.76
CA ASP A 400 -8.48 -37.93 -12.27
C ASP A 400 -8.58 -37.74 -10.75
N ALA A 401 -7.50 -38.00 -10.01
CA ALA A 401 -7.45 -37.78 -8.57
C ALA A 401 -7.19 -36.30 -8.25
N GLU A 402 -7.91 -35.77 -7.26
CA GLU A 402 -7.78 -34.38 -6.83
C GLU A 402 -7.83 -34.25 -5.29
N THR A 403 -6.88 -33.50 -4.75
CA THR A 403 -6.79 -33.15 -3.34
C THR A 403 -6.90 -31.64 -3.17
N THR A 404 -7.74 -31.20 -2.23
CA THR A 404 -7.91 -29.78 -1.90
C THR A 404 -7.57 -29.55 -0.43
N LEU A 405 -6.60 -28.68 -0.17
CA LEU A 405 -6.16 -28.27 1.17
C LEU A 405 -6.62 -26.83 1.42
N ALA A 406 -7.41 -26.62 2.47
CA ALA A 406 -7.77 -25.29 2.97
C ALA A 406 -6.78 -24.87 4.07
N LEU A 407 -6.15 -23.72 3.89
CA LEU A 407 -5.07 -23.24 4.74
C LEU A 407 -5.45 -21.89 5.34
N GLY A 408 -5.44 -21.83 6.67
CA GLY A 408 -5.70 -20.61 7.45
C GLY A 408 -4.52 -19.64 7.50
N PHE A 409 -3.42 -19.97 6.84
CA PHE A 409 -2.21 -19.16 6.75
C PHE A 409 -1.79 -19.03 5.28
N PRO A 410 -1.06 -17.95 4.91
CA PRO A 410 -0.58 -17.80 3.56
C PRO A 410 0.45 -18.90 3.24
N VAL A 411 0.35 -19.47 2.04
CA VAL A 411 1.34 -20.41 1.51
C VAL A 411 2.39 -19.62 0.76
N TYR A 412 3.65 -19.82 1.09
CA TYR A 412 4.75 -19.01 0.55
C TYR A 412 5.71 -19.79 -0.33
N ARG A 413 5.71 -21.12 -0.25
CA ARG A 413 6.42 -22.00 -1.19
C ARG A 413 5.68 -23.33 -1.29
N LEU A 414 5.71 -23.89 -2.49
CA LEU A 414 5.40 -25.29 -2.74
C LEU A 414 6.72 -25.97 -3.07
N ALA A 415 7.02 -27.08 -2.42
CA ALA A 415 8.18 -27.91 -2.74
C ALA A 415 7.74 -29.36 -2.91
N GLN A 416 8.55 -30.12 -3.63
CA GLN A 416 8.40 -31.56 -3.79
C GLN A 416 9.59 -32.23 -3.10
N GLY A 417 9.31 -33.24 -2.30
CA GLY A 417 10.30 -34.09 -1.64
C GLY A 417 9.70 -35.45 -1.34
N ASP A 418 10.51 -36.43 -0.99
CA ASP A 418 10.06 -37.70 -0.40
C ASP A 418 10.39 -37.61 1.09
N VAL A 419 9.45 -37.10 1.89
CA VAL A 419 9.71 -36.68 3.27
C VAL A 419 9.68 -37.88 4.21
N ASP A 420 8.89 -38.89 3.89
CA ASP A 420 8.78 -40.14 4.66
C ASP A 420 9.60 -41.31 4.07
N ASN A 421 10.33 -41.09 2.97
CA ASN A 421 11.14 -42.07 2.25
C ASN A 421 10.34 -43.28 1.73
N ASP A 422 9.07 -43.08 1.34
CA ASP A 422 8.21 -44.14 0.80
C ASP A 422 8.39 -44.34 -0.73
N GLY A 423 9.27 -43.55 -1.36
CA GLY A 423 9.52 -43.56 -2.80
C GLY A 423 8.46 -42.81 -3.62
N ARG A 424 7.55 -42.09 -2.96
CA ARG A 424 6.52 -41.25 -3.58
C ARG A 424 6.78 -39.77 -3.29
N PRO A 425 6.39 -38.88 -4.21
CA PRO A 425 6.61 -37.45 -4.00
C PRO A 425 5.52 -36.83 -3.13
N ASP A 426 5.92 -36.25 -2.01
CA ASP A 426 5.11 -35.40 -1.14
C ASP A 426 5.07 -33.96 -1.62
N LEU A 427 3.92 -33.32 -1.39
CA LEU A 427 3.78 -31.88 -1.52
C LEU A 427 4.06 -31.22 -0.16
N LEU A 428 5.19 -30.55 -0.08
CA LEU A 428 5.53 -29.69 1.06
C LEU A 428 4.84 -28.33 0.88
N VAL A 429 3.92 -28.02 1.80
CA VAL A 429 3.20 -26.75 1.86
C VAL A 429 3.43 -26.12 3.24
N GLY A 430 4.08 -24.96 3.28
CA GLY A 430 4.34 -24.33 4.57
C GLY A 430 4.79 -22.87 4.50
N PRO A 431 4.82 -22.18 5.67
CA PRO A 431 5.57 -20.95 5.82
C PRO A 431 7.05 -21.19 5.60
N VAL A 432 7.75 -20.23 4.98
CA VAL A 432 9.20 -20.30 4.93
C VAL A 432 9.69 -19.91 6.33
N LYS A 433 10.19 -20.89 7.07
CA LYS A 433 11.12 -20.63 8.15
C LYS A 433 12.52 -20.85 7.57
N ARG A 434 13.27 -19.78 7.35
CA ARG A 434 14.73 -19.91 7.21
C ARG A 434 15.27 -20.31 8.57
N THR A 435 15.43 -21.60 8.80
CA THR A 435 16.26 -22.08 9.91
C THR A 435 17.70 -21.96 9.43
N PRO A 436 18.54 -21.07 9.98
CA PRO A 436 19.97 -21.20 9.78
C PRO A 436 20.35 -22.57 10.38
N LEU A 437 20.72 -23.52 9.53
CA LEU A 437 21.41 -24.70 10.01
C LEU A 437 22.75 -24.20 10.54
N ASP A 438 23.09 -24.58 11.78
CA ASP A 438 24.29 -24.13 12.47
C ASP A 438 25.50 -24.19 11.54
N LYS A 439 26.29 -23.11 11.54
CA LYS A 439 27.61 -23.12 10.90
C LYS A 439 28.47 -24.11 11.68
N VAL A 440 28.65 -25.31 11.12
CA VAL A 440 29.70 -26.25 11.55
C VAL A 440 31.04 -25.75 11.04
#